data_AF-A0A485NQ75-F1
#
_entry.id   AF-A0A485NQ75-F1
#
_cell.length_a   1.000
_cell.length_b   1.000
_cell.length_c   1.000
_cell.angle_alpha   90.00
_cell.angle_beta   90.00
_cell.angle_gamma   90.00
#
_symmetry.space_group_name_H-M   'P 1'
#
loop_
_entity.id
_entity.type
_entity.pdbx_description
1 polymer ?
#
loop_
_entity_poly.entity_id
_entity_poly.type
_entity_poly.pdbx_seq_one_letter_code
_entity_poly.pdbx_strand_id
1 'polypeptide(L)'
;MENGFTYEDYQNTAKWLLCRTNHRPQVAVICGSGLGNLVNKLTEAESFDYSEIPNFSQSTVPGHVGRLVFGFLNGRACVMMQGRFHMYEGYPLSKVTFPVRVFYLLGVDTLVVTNAAGGLNPKFEVGDIMLIRDHINLPGFCGLNPLRGPNEDRFGVRFPAMSDAYDRDMRQKAHSVWKQMGEQRELQEGTYVMLAGPSFETVAECRLLQKLGADAVGMSTVPEVIVARHCGLRVFGFSLITNKVIQDYETKEKANHEEVLESGKKAAQKLEQFVSILMASIPLPGKGN
;
A
#
# COMPACT_ATOMS: atom_id res chain seq x y z
N MET A 1 3.14 22.08 11.14
CA MET A 1 3.99 20.92 11.50
C MET A 1 3.09 19.74 11.81
N GLU A 2 2.81 18.91 10.80
CA GLU A 2 2.25 17.59 11.09
C GLU A 2 3.29 16.78 11.86
N ASN A 3 3.03 16.58 13.16
CA ASN A 3 3.68 15.64 14.07
C ASN A 3 5.11 15.18 13.70
N GLY A 4 6.07 16.10 13.74
CA GLY A 4 7.51 15.78 13.87
C GLY A 4 8.41 16.03 12.67
N PHE A 5 7.88 16.23 11.46
CA PHE A 5 8.68 16.56 10.28
C PHE A 5 8.29 17.91 9.67
N THR A 6 9.29 18.64 9.22
CA THR A 6 9.17 19.87 8.43
C THR A 6 9.16 19.53 6.94
N TYR A 7 8.74 20.48 6.09
CA TYR A 7 8.85 20.30 4.64
C TYR A 7 10.31 20.04 4.20
N GLU A 8 11.24 20.73 4.88
CA GLU A 8 12.67 20.66 4.63
C GLU A 8 13.21 19.25 4.92
N ASP A 9 12.68 18.53 5.91
CA ASP A 9 13.06 17.13 6.17
C ASP A 9 12.72 16.22 4.98
N TYR A 10 11.52 16.36 4.42
CA TYR A 10 11.12 15.61 3.22
C TYR A 10 11.97 16.00 2.01
N GLN A 11 12.21 17.29 1.83
CA GLN A 11 13.01 17.81 0.71
C GLN A 11 14.47 17.34 0.78
N ASN A 12 15.05 17.32 1.98
CA ASN A 12 16.42 16.86 2.21
C ASN A 12 16.56 15.38 1.89
N THR A 13 15.60 14.54 2.32
CA THR A 13 15.59 13.12 1.97
C THR A 13 15.42 12.90 0.47
N ALA A 14 14.49 13.61 -0.18
CA ALA A 14 14.30 13.51 -1.63
C ALA A 14 15.56 13.93 -2.41
N LYS A 15 16.19 15.05 -2.03
CA LYS A 15 17.47 15.49 -2.61
C LYS A 15 18.59 14.47 -2.40
N TRP A 16 18.69 13.90 -1.21
CA TRP A 16 19.69 12.89 -0.88
C TRP A 16 19.59 11.67 -1.82
N LEU A 17 18.36 11.22 -2.10
CA LEU A 17 18.08 10.14 -3.06
C LEU A 17 18.39 10.56 -4.49
N LEU A 18 17.89 11.71 -4.96
CA LEU A 18 18.10 12.20 -6.34
C LEU A 18 19.57 12.43 -6.70
N CYS A 19 20.43 12.71 -5.71
CA CYS A 19 21.88 12.84 -5.89
C CYS A 19 22.62 11.50 -5.94
N ARG A 20 22.00 10.39 -5.51
CA ARG A 20 22.61 9.07 -5.45
C ARG A 20 22.11 8.10 -6.50
N THR A 21 20.91 8.33 -7.05
CA THR A 21 20.37 7.54 -8.15
C THR A 21 20.10 8.40 -9.39
N ASN A 22 20.32 7.80 -10.57
CA ASN A 22 19.91 8.39 -11.85
C ASN A 22 18.43 8.10 -12.18
N HIS A 23 17.78 7.19 -11.45
CA HIS A 23 16.37 6.90 -11.67
C HIS A 23 15.48 8.09 -11.31
N ARG A 24 14.45 8.32 -12.11
CA ARG A 24 13.39 9.31 -11.87
C ARG A 24 12.05 8.57 -11.90
N PRO A 25 11.64 8.00 -10.76
CA PRO A 25 10.49 7.11 -10.71
C PRO A 25 9.20 7.89 -10.99
N GLN A 26 8.34 7.32 -11.83
CA GLN A 26 6.99 7.83 -12.03
C GLN A 26 6.00 7.14 -11.08
N VAL A 27 6.27 5.86 -10.77
CA VAL A 27 5.38 5.04 -9.95
C VAL A 27 6.10 4.63 -8.68
N ALA A 28 5.47 4.87 -7.53
CA ALA A 28 5.89 4.27 -6.27
C ALA A 28 5.05 3.03 -5.99
N VAL A 29 5.68 1.93 -5.55
CA VAL A 29 4.97 0.72 -5.11
C VAL A 29 5.32 0.43 -3.66
N ILE A 30 4.31 0.27 -2.81
CA ILE A 30 4.51 -0.16 -1.42
C ILE A 30 4.19 -1.65 -1.32
N CYS A 31 5.21 -2.47 -1.11
CA CYS A 31 5.09 -3.92 -1.01
C CYS A 31 4.69 -4.33 0.42
N GLY A 32 3.50 -4.89 0.56
CA GLY A 32 3.04 -5.46 1.82
C GLY A 32 3.64 -6.83 2.16
N SER A 33 3.21 -7.39 3.29
CA SER A 33 3.64 -8.72 3.75
C SER A 33 3.44 -9.78 2.66
N GLY A 34 4.49 -10.55 2.37
CA GLY A 34 4.48 -11.59 1.33
C GLY A 34 4.65 -11.09 -0.11
N LEU A 35 4.68 -9.77 -0.34
CA LEU A 35 4.75 -9.15 -1.67
C LEU A 35 6.11 -8.51 -1.97
N GLY A 36 7.08 -8.67 -1.06
CA GLY A 36 8.42 -8.12 -1.19
C GLY A 36 9.17 -8.62 -2.42
N ASN A 37 8.86 -9.81 -2.94
CA ASN A 37 9.56 -10.40 -4.08
C ASN A 37 9.33 -9.65 -5.40
N LEU A 38 8.33 -8.77 -5.47
CA LEU A 38 8.08 -7.93 -6.65
C LEU A 38 9.32 -7.13 -7.08
N VAL A 39 10.18 -6.72 -6.14
CA VAL A 39 11.40 -5.97 -6.45
C VAL A 39 12.38 -6.77 -7.30
N ASN A 40 12.32 -8.11 -7.28
CA ASN A 40 13.19 -8.97 -8.06
C ASN A 40 12.88 -8.93 -9.57
N LYS A 41 11.76 -8.29 -9.97
CA LYS A 41 11.39 -8.06 -11.37
C LYS A 41 11.85 -6.72 -11.91
N LEU A 42 12.46 -5.87 -11.06
CA LEU A 42 13.04 -4.62 -11.52
C LEU A 42 14.30 -4.90 -12.35
N THR A 43 14.38 -4.27 -13.51
CA THR A 43 15.62 -4.18 -14.28
C THR A 43 16.36 -2.90 -13.90
N GLU A 44 17.70 -2.92 -14.03
CA GLU A 44 18.57 -1.81 -13.58
C GLU A 44 18.28 -1.43 -12.13
N ALA A 45 18.16 -2.44 -11.25
CA ALA A 45 17.75 -2.21 -9.88
C ALA A 45 18.86 -1.57 -9.05
N GLU A 46 18.54 -0.50 -8.33
CA GLU A 46 19.40 0.17 -7.36
C GLU A 46 18.69 0.21 -6.01
N SER A 47 19.32 -0.30 -4.95
CA SER A 47 18.70 -0.42 -3.63
C SER A 47 19.40 0.42 -2.58
N PHE A 48 18.61 1.05 -1.71
CA PHE A 48 19.06 1.79 -0.53
C PHE A 48 18.39 1.19 0.71
N ASP A 49 19.17 0.79 1.70
CA ASP A 49 18.60 0.34 2.97
C ASP A 49 17.97 1.52 3.71
N TYR A 50 16.83 1.32 4.37
CA TYR A 50 16.14 2.41 5.07
C TYR A 50 17.01 3.07 6.15
N SER A 51 17.96 2.34 6.73
CA SER A 51 18.94 2.83 7.70
C SER A 51 19.91 3.87 7.13
N GLU A 52 20.13 3.88 5.82
CA GLU A 52 21.05 4.80 5.14
C GLU A 52 20.35 6.09 4.69
N ILE A 53 19.03 6.03 4.53
CA ILE A 53 18.21 7.13 4.02
C ILE A 53 17.90 8.09 5.17
N PRO A 54 18.23 9.40 5.05
CA PRO A 54 17.91 10.37 6.08
C PRO A 54 16.43 10.39 6.43
N ASN A 55 16.11 10.49 7.72
CA ASN A 55 14.75 10.58 8.27
C ASN A 55 13.84 9.35 8.07
N PHE A 56 14.30 8.31 7.36
CA PHE A 56 13.51 7.09 7.18
C PHE A 56 13.39 6.30 8.49
N SER A 57 12.24 5.64 8.64
CA SER A 57 12.02 4.67 9.72
C SER A 57 12.59 3.30 9.34
N GLN A 58 12.81 2.43 10.32
CA GLN A 58 13.25 1.06 10.08
C GLN A 58 12.04 0.13 10.09
N SER A 59 12.08 -0.95 9.31
CA SER A 59 11.06 -1.99 9.38
C SER A 59 11.44 -3.00 10.46
N THR A 60 10.51 -3.33 11.36
CA THR A 60 10.76 -4.27 12.47
C THR A 60 9.98 -5.58 12.33
N VAL A 61 9.04 -5.64 11.39
CA VAL A 61 8.15 -6.79 11.16
C VAL A 61 8.86 -7.87 10.33
N PRO A 62 8.81 -9.15 10.74
CA PRO A 62 9.32 -10.27 9.94
C PRO A 62 8.74 -10.26 8.50
N GLY A 63 9.61 -10.47 7.51
CA GLY A 63 9.24 -10.42 6.09
C GLY A 63 9.28 -9.03 5.45
N HIS A 64 9.55 -7.97 6.22
CA HIS A 64 9.82 -6.62 5.70
C HIS A 64 11.34 -6.40 5.69
N VAL A 65 11.94 -6.45 4.49
CA VAL A 65 13.40 -6.37 4.31
C VAL A 65 13.96 -5.02 4.75
N GLY A 66 13.19 -3.94 4.55
CA GLY A 66 13.58 -2.61 5.00
C GLY A 66 14.48 -1.86 4.03
N ARG A 67 14.19 -1.93 2.73
CA ARG A 67 14.96 -1.24 1.68
C ARG A 67 14.07 -0.59 0.62
N LEU A 68 14.57 0.48 0.02
CA LEU A 68 13.96 1.21 -1.08
C LEU A 68 14.67 0.84 -2.38
N VAL A 69 13.94 0.30 -3.35
CA VAL A 69 14.52 -0.22 -4.60
C VAL A 69 14.01 0.56 -5.80
N PHE A 70 14.90 1.25 -6.48
CA PHE A 70 14.66 1.93 -7.75
C PHE A 70 14.93 0.98 -8.91
N GLY A 71 14.29 1.18 -10.05
CA GLY A 71 14.56 0.43 -11.27
C GLY A 71 13.42 0.58 -12.27
N PHE A 72 13.35 -0.33 -13.24
CA PHE A 72 12.27 -0.37 -14.22
C PHE A 72 11.44 -1.65 -14.06
N LEU A 73 10.11 -1.50 -13.95
CA LEU A 73 9.16 -2.62 -14.02
C LEU A 73 8.36 -2.51 -15.33
N ASN A 74 8.57 -3.46 -16.24
CA ASN A 74 7.91 -3.49 -17.55
C ASN A 74 8.02 -2.14 -18.32
N GLY A 75 9.24 -1.58 -18.34
CA GLY A 75 9.54 -0.30 -18.98
C GLY A 75 9.11 0.96 -18.20
N ARG A 76 8.46 0.81 -17.03
CA ARG A 76 8.08 1.93 -16.17
C ARG A 76 9.14 2.19 -15.11
N ALA A 77 9.62 3.43 -14.99
CA ALA A 77 10.51 3.82 -13.90
C ALA A 77 9.76 3.79 -12.57
N CYS A 78 10.20 2.93 -11.65
CA CYS A 78 9.56 2.67 -10.38
C CYS A 78 10.51 2.90 -9.20
N VAL A 79 9.91 3.21 -8.06
CA VAL A 79 10.54 3.09 -6.74
C VAL A 79 9.67 2.17 -5.88
N MET A 80 10.27 1.17 -5.24
CA MET A 80 9.55 0.16 -4.47
C MET A 80 10.00 0.15 -3.03
N MET A 81 9.06 0.27 -2.10
CA MET A 81 9.30 -0.02 -0.68
C MET A 81 9.22 -1.52 -0.44
N GLN A 82 10.36 -2.17 -0.21
CA GLN A 82 10.39 -3.59 0.13
C GLN A 82 10.21 -3.77 1.64
N GLY A 83 8.95 -3.68 2.05
CA GLY A 83 8.55 -3.58 3.44
C GLY A 83 8.09 -2.17 3.78
N ARG A 84 7.07 -2.06 4.61
CA ARG A 84 6.45 -0.81 5.05
C ARG A 84 6.56 -0.65 6.56
N PHE A 85 5.90 0.37 7.07
CA PHE A 85 5.80 0.68 8.48
C PHE A 85 4.34 0.58 8.92
N HIS A 86 4.12 0.23 10.18
CA HIS A 86 2.78 0.05 10.74
C HIS A 86 2.65 0.77 12.07
N MET A 87 1.41 1.10 12.44
CA MET A 87 1.09 1.72 13.72
C MET A 87 1.44 0.80 14.90
N TYR A 88 1.19 -0.51 14.76
CA TYR A 88 1.47 -1.48 15.83
C TYR A 88 2.97 -1.67 16.12
N GLU A 89 3.87 -1.18 15.25
CA GLU A 89 5.32 -1.11 15.52
C GLU A 89 5.66 0.06 16.47
N GLY A 90 4.65 0.85 16.88
CA GLY A 90 4.80 2.03 17.74
C GLY A 90 5.08 3.32 16.96
N TYR A 91 5.07 3.28 15.63
CA TYR A 91 5.31 4.47 14.82
C TYR A 91 4.09 5.41 14.80
N PRO A 92 4.29 6.72 15.00
CA PRO A 92 3.25 7.70 14.69
C PRO A 92 2.97 7.68 13.18
N LEU A 93 1.74 8.01 12.79
CA LEU A 93 1.33 7.97 11.39
C LEU A 93 2.18 8.87 10.48
N SER A 94 2.72 9.99 11.00
CA SER A 94 3.65 10.85 10.26
C SER A 94 4.93 10.14 9.84
N LYS A 95 5.44 9.18 10.64
CA LYS A 95 6.56 8.30 10.28
C LYS A 95 6.12 7.20 9.32
N VAL A 96 4.96 6.59 9.56
CA VAL A 96 4.40 5.56 8.66
C VAL A 96 4.26 6.08 7.24
N THR A 97 3.77 7.31 7.08
CA THR A 97 3.51 7.92 5.78
C THR A 97 4.65 8.80 5.27
N PHE A 98 5.78 8.87 5.98
CA PHE A 98 6.91 9.72 5.60
C PHE A 98 7.37 9.48 4.14
N PRO A 99 7.54 8.22 3.68
CA PRO A 99 8.00 7.94 2.33
C PRO A 99 7.09 8.47 1.23
N VAL A 100 5.77 8.56 1.47
CA VAL A 100 4.80 9.00 0.45
C VAL A 100 5.06 10.44 0.02
N ARG A 101 5.39 11.32 0.97
CA ARG A 101 5.78 12.72 0.66
C ARG A 101 7.14 12.80 -0.02
N VAL A 102 8.06 11.92 0.34
CA VAL A 102 9.34 11.81 -0.37
C VAL A 102 9.08 11.39 -1.82
N PHE A 103 8.22 10.41 -2.09
CA PHE A 103 7.86 9.99 -3.46
C PHE A 103 7.28 11.14 -4.28
N TYR A 104 6.35 11.92 -3.71
CA TYR A 104 5.84 13.12 -4.34
C TYR A 104 6.98 14.08 -4.74
N LEU A 105 7.94 14.35 -3.84
CA LEU A 105 9.09 15.21 -4.13
C LEU A 105 10.13 14.59 -5.09
N LEU A 106 10.12 13.27 -5.28
CA LEU A 106 10.90 12.59 -6.32
C LEU A 106 10.26 12.71 -7.72
N GLY A 107 9.05 13.25 -7.82
CA GLY A 107 8.30 13.37 -9.08
C GLY A 107 7.40 12.18 -9.39
N VAL A 108 7.15 11.30 -8.42
CA VAL A 108 6.14 10.23 -8.58
C VAL A 108 4.77 10.86 -8.78
N ASP A 109 3.98 10.30 -9.69
CA ASP A 109 2.59 10.72 -9.95
C ASP A 109 1.55 9.66 -9.57
N THR A 110 2.00 8.41 -9.37
CA THR A 110 1.14 7.27 -9.10
C THR A 110 1.70 6.43 -7.96
N LEU A 111 0.89 6.17 -6.94
CA LEU A 111 1.18 5.26 -5.84
C LEU A 111 0.37 3.97 -6.00
N VAL A 112 1.05 2.83 -5.99
CA VAL A 112 0.46 1.50 -5.89
C VAL A 112 0.68 0.94 -4.49
N VAL A 113 -0.39 0.74 -3.75
CA VAL A 113 -0.34 0.16 -2.41
C VAL A 113 -0.79 -1.29 -2.43
N THR A 114 0.02 -2.18 -1.86
CA THR A 114 -0.29 -3.61 -1.79
C THR A 114 -0.30 -4.05 -0.34
N ASN A 115 -1.18 -4.96 0.06
CA ASN A 115 -1.18 -5.51 1.42
C ASN A 115 -1.68 -6.95 1.44
N ALA A 116 -1.38 -7.64 2.54
CA ALA A 116 -2.10 -8.83 2.95
C ALA A 116 -3.31 -8.43 3.80
N ALA A 117 -4.43 -9.12 3.64
CA ALA A 117 -5.65 -8.86 4.37
C ALA A 117 -6.41 -10.15 4.72
N GLY A 118 -7.14 -10.10 5.83
CA GLY A 118 -8.13 -11.11 6.18
C GLY A 118 -9.42 -10.88 5.38
N GLY A 119 -9.94 -11.93 4.74
CA GLY A 119 -11.20 -11.86 4.01
C GLY A 119 -12.41 -11.85 4.95
N LEU A 120 -13.16 -10.76 4.95
CA LEU A 120 -14.45 -10.63 5.65
C LEU A 120 -15.60 -11.07 4.75
N ASN A 121 -15.51 -10.81 3.45
CA ASN A 121 -16.53 -11.23 2.49
C ASN A 121 -16.47 -12.76 2.32
N PRO A 122 -17.57 -13.50 2.60
CA PRO A 122 -17.58 -14.97 2.55
C PRO A 122 -17.36 -15.55 1.15
N LYS A 123 -17.47 -14.74 0.09
CA LYS A 123 -17.19 -15.15 -1.29
C LYS A 123 -15.70 -15.19 -1.61
N PHE A 124 -14.86 -14.54 -0.80
CA PHE A 124 -13.43 -14.51 -1.03
C PHE A 124 -12.77 -15.79 -0.53
N GLU A 125 -11.76 -16.22 -1.26
CA GLU A 125 -10.91 -17.35 -0.94
C GLU A 125 -9.49 -16.90 -0.65
N VAL A 126 -8.75 -17.71 0.11
CA VAL A 126 -7.33 -17.49 0.32
C VAL A 126 -6.61 -17.56 -1.04
N GLY A 127 -5.77 -16.56 -1.33
CA GLY A 127 -5.10 -16.37 -2.60
C GLY A 127 -5.84 -15.45 -3.58
N ASP A 128 -7.08 -15.04 -3.28
CA ASP A 128 -7.76 -14.03 -4.09
C ASP A 128 -7.06 -12.68 -4.01
N ILE A 129 -7.15 -11.93 -5.10
CA ILE A 129 -6.72 -10.54 -5.17
C ILE A 129 -7.97 -9.68 -5.18
N MET A 130 -8.09 -8.80 -4.18
CA MET A 130 -9.17 -7.83 -4.07
C MET A 130 -8.64 -6.44 -4.42
N LEU A 131 -9.15 -5.85 -5.51
CA LEU A 131 -8.98 -4.44 -5.77
C LEU A 131 -9.64 -3.62 -4.66
N ILE A 132 -8.91 -2.65 -4.12
CA ILE A 132 -9.45 -1.73 -3.13
C ILE A 132 -10.23 -0.67 -3.89
N ARG A 133 -11.56 -0.76 -3.83
CA ARG A 133 -12.47 0.25 -4.39
C ARG A 133 -12.60 1.44 -3.45
N ASP A 134 -12.61 1.16 -2.16
CA ASP A 134 -12.78 2.15 -1.10
C ASP A 134 -12.17 1.66 0.21
N HIS A 135 -12.10 2.52 1.23
CA HIS A 135 -11.67 2.14 2.56
C HIS A 135 -12.53 2.69 3.70
N ILE A 136 -12.44 2.02 4.86
CA ILE A 136 -12.93 2.52 6.13
C ILE A 136 -11.70 2.78 7.03
N ASN A 137 -11.52 4.05 7.43
CA ASN A 137 -10.42 4.48 8.29
C ASN A 137 -10.86 4.52 9.77
N LEU A 138 -10.93 3.37 10.44
CA LEU A 138 -11.33 3.33 11.84
C LEU A 138 -10.39 4.12 12.77
N PRO A 139 -9.05 4.05 12.64
CA PRO A 139 -8.16 4.93 13.40
C PRO A 139 -8.44 6.42 13.16
N GLY A 140 -8.76 6.79 11.92
CA GLY A 140 -9.11 8.15 11.54
C GLY A 140 -10.33 8.71 12.28
N PHE A 141 -11.35 7.90 12.53
CA PHE A 141 -12.52 8.31 13.32
C PHE A 141 -12.17 8.70 14.75
N CYS A 142 -11.12 8.11 15.33
CA CYS A 142 -10.59 8.46 16.65
C CYS A 142 -9.50 9.55 16.62
N GLY A 143 -9.30 10.21 15.48
CA GLY A 143 -8.31 11.29 15.33
C GLY A 143 -6.87 10.81 15.04
N LEU A 144 -6.66 9.50 14.82
CA LEU A 144 -5.39 8.97 14.31
C LEU A 144 -5.39 9.08 12.79
N ASN A 145 -5.18 10.30 12.30
CA ASN A 145 -5.08 10.63 10.88
C ASN A 145 -3.69 11.22 10.59
N PRO A 146 -3.00 10.81 9.51
CA PRO A 146 -1.67 11.35 9.20
C PRO A 146 -1.65 12.86 8.96
N LEU A 147 -2.77 13.46 8.55
CA LEU A 147 -2.92 14.90 8.29
C LEU A 147 -3.25 15.72 9.54
N ARG A 148 -3.24 15.09 10.73
CA ARG A 148 -3.47 15.78 12.01
C ARG A 148 -2.29 16.73 12.31
N GLY A 149 -2.63 17.97 12.69
CA GLY A 149 -1.67 19.05 12.97
C GLY A 149 -1.92 20.24 12.04
N PRO A 150 -1.05 21.27 12.04
CA PRO A 150 -1.09 22.34 11.04
C PRO A 150 -0.75 21.81 9.64
N ASN A 151 -1.56 22.18 8.65
CA ASN A 151 -1.37 21.80 7.24
C ASN A 151 -0.11 22.41 6.64
N GLU A 152 0.50 21.69 5.71
CA GLU A 152 1.57 22.19 4.86
C GLU A 152 1.02 22.39 3.45
N ASP A 153 0.71 23.65 3.09
CA ASP A 153 0.04 24.01 1.84
C ASP A 153 0.88 23.67 0.60
N ARG A 154 2.20 23.49 0.75
CA ARG A 154 3.10 23.03 -0.31
C ARG A 154 2.83 21.57 -0.73
N PHE A 155 2.22 20.76 0.13
CA PHE A 155 1.80 19.41 -0.22
C PHE A 155 0.36 19.38 -0.72
N GLY A 156 -0.57 20.02 -0.03
CA GLY A 156 -1.98 19.90 -0.39
C GLY A 156 -2.90 20.74 0.47
N VAL A 157 -4.19 20.67 0.13
CA VAL A 157 -5.25 21.43 0.82
C VAL A 157 -5.48 20.95 2.25
N ARG A 158 -6.02 21.81 3.10
CA ARG A 158 -6.35 21.47 4.50
C ARG A 158 -7.35 20.32 4.64
N PHE A 159 -8.33 20.24 3.75
CA PHE A 159 -9.43 19.29 3.81
C PHE A 159 -9.53 18.53 2.48
N PRO A 160 -8.67 17.52 2.24
CA PRO A 160 -8.73 16.73 1.02
C PRO A 160 -9.96 15.81 1.03
N ALA A 161 -10.64 15.71 -0.11
CA ALA A 161 -11.67 14.71 -0.31
C ALA A 161 -11.05 13.32 -0.52
N MET A 162 -11.72 12.28 -0.03
CA MET A 162 -11.29 10.88 -0.17
C MET A 162 -12.31 10.01 -0.93
N SER A 163 -13.44 10.58 -1.38
CA SER A 163 -14.47 9.85 -2.13
C SER A 163 -14.01 9.34 -3.50
N ASP A 164 -12.88 9.86 -4.00
CA ASP A 164 -12.23 9.46 -5.25
C ASP A 164 -10.83 8.87 -5.02
N ALA A 165 -10.55 8.40 -3.80
CA ALA A 165 -9.20 8.02 -3.39
C ALA A 165 -8.58 6.92 -4.25
N TYR A 166 -9.37 5.96 -4.73
CA TYR A 166 -8.88 4.86 -5.55
C TYR A 166 -9.29 5.05 -7.01
N ASP A 167 -8.29 5.27 -7.86
CA ASP A 167 -8.46 5.68 -9.25
C ASP A 167 -9.35 4.70 -10.04
N ARG A 168 -10.46 5.23 -10.56
CA ARG A 168 -11.48 4.44 -11.26
C ARG A 168 -10.95 3.80 -12.54
N ASP A 169 -10.16 4.54 -13.30
CA ASP A 169 -9.67 4.10 -14.60
C ASP A 169 -8.65 2.98 -14.44
N MET A 170 -7.77 3.08 -13.43
CA MET A 170 -6.85 2.01 -13.07
C MET A 170 -7.57 0.74 -12.59
N ARG A 171 -8.66 0.86 -11.82
CA ARG A 171 -9.47 -0.31 -11.43
C ARG A 171 -10.12 -0.99 -12.64
N GLN A 172 -10.66 -0.22 -13.58
CA GLN A 172 -11.22 -0.78 -14.82
C GLN A 172 -10.17 -1.46 -15.70
N LYS A 173 -8.98 -0.86 -15.80
CA LYS A 173 -7.83 -1.47 -16.50
C LYS A 173 -7.37 -2.75 -15.83
N ALA A 174 -7.32 -2.78 -14.49
CA ALA A 174 -6.96 -3.97 -13.73
C ALA A 174 -7.89 -5.15 -14.02
N HIS A 175 -9.21 -4.93 -14.05
CA HIS A 175 -10.18 -5.96 -14.47
C HIS A 175 -9.93 -6.45 -15.91
N SER A 176 -9.59 -5.53 -16.81
CA SER A 176 -9.30 -5.87 -18.21
C SER A 176 -8.02 -6.70 -18.34
N VAL A 177 -6.95 -6.30 -17.64
CA VAL A 177 -5.69 -7.04 -17.55
C VAL A 177 -5.91 -8.43 -17.00
N TRP A 178 -6.68 -8.56 -15.92
CA TRP A 178 -6.97 -9.85 -15.32
C TRP A 178 -7.70 -10.80 -16.26
N LYS A 179 -8.70 -10.30 -16.99
CA LYS A 179 -9.39 -11.09 -18.03
C LYS A 179 -8.44 -11.54 -19.13
N GLN A 180 -7.51 -10.69 -19.55
CA GLN A 180 -6.51 -11.03 -20.57
C GLN A 180 -5.50 -12.08 -20.09
N MET A 181 -5.22 -12.14 -18.79
CA MET A 181 -4.37 -13.18 -18.20
C MET A 181 -5.05 -14.58 -18.21
N GLY A 182 -6.36 -14.65 -18.46
CA GLY A 182 -7.08 -15.93 -18.54
C GLY A 182 -7.22 -16.66 -17.20
N GLU A 183 -7.18 -15.92 -16.10
CA GLU A 183 -7.27 -16.46 -14.75
C GLU A 183 -8.66 -17.09 -14.48
N GLN A 184 -8.67 -18.27 -13.87
CA GLN A 184 -9.92 -18.99 -13.58
C GLN A 184 -10.76 -18.33 -12.47
N ARG A 185 -10.10 -17.78 -11.46
CA ARG A 185 -10.74 -17.01 -10.38
C ARG A 185 -10.91 -15.58 -10.84
N GLU A 186 -12.10 -15.01 -10.65
CA GLU A 186 -12.34 -13.60 -10.95
C GLU A 186 -11.55 -12.68 -9.99
N LEU A 187 -11.15 -11.51 -10.51
CA LEU A 187 -10.57 -10.46 -9.70
C LEU A 187 -11.65 -9.88 -8.78
N GLN A 188 -11.40 -9.90 -7.48
CA GLN A 188 -12.34 -9.37 -6.50
C GLN A 188 -12.23 -7.85 -6.42
N GLU A 189 -13.26 -7.18 -5.94
CA GLU A 189 -13.25 -5.73 -5.71
C GLU A 189 -14.14 -5.40 -4.51
N GLY A 190 -13.63 -4.59 -3.57
CA GLY A 190 -14.32 -4.35 -2.31
C GLY A 190 -13.76 -3.21 -1.48
N THR A 191 -14.29 -3.08 -0.26
CA THR A 191 -13.92 -2.07 0.73
C THR A 191 -12.90 -2.65 1.71
N TYR A 192 -11.75 -1.99 1.86
CA TYR A 192 -10.72 -2.35 2.84
C TYR A 192 -10.93 -1.59 4.16
N VAL A 193 -11.00 -2.27 5.30
CA VAL A 193 -11.01 -1.60 6.61
C VAL A 193 -9.66 -1.70 7.29
N MET A 194 -9.15 -0.56 7.76
CA MET A 194 -7.93 -0.53 8.56
C MET A 194 -8.25 -0.65 10.05
N LEU A 195 -7.55 -1.56 10.72
CA LEU A 195 -7.35 -1.58 12.17
C LEU A 195 -5.92 -1.19 12.54
N ALA A 196 -5.67 -0.87 13.81
CA ALA A 196 -4.32 -0.55 14.28
C ALA A 196 -3.46 -1.80 14.57
N GLY A 197 -4.07 -2.91 15.02
CA GLY A 197 -3.36 -4.12 15.45
C GLY A 197 -2.68 -3.97 16.82
N PRO A 198 -1.79 -4.91 17.23
CA PRO A 198 -1.30 -6.05 16.44
C PRO A 198 -2.13 -7.33 16.57
N SER A 199 -3.05 -7.43 17.54
CA SER A 199 -3.91 -8.62 17.66
C SER A 199 -4.84 -8.74 16.46
N PHE A 200 -5.02 -9.96 15.97
CA PHE A 200 -6.10 -10.29 15.04
C PHE A 200 -7.47 -10.11 15.69
N GLU A 201 -8.49 -10.06 14.84
CA GLU A 201 -9.87 -9.78 15.23
C GLU A 201 -10.48 -10.96 15.98
N THR A 202 -11.32 -10.64 16.96
CA THR A 202 -12.27 -11.57 17.56
C THR A 202 -13.46 -11.81 16.61
N VAL A 203 -14.21 -12.89 16.83
CA VAL A 203 -15.44 -13.19 16.07
C VAL A 203 -16.45 -12.03 16.09
N ALA A 204 -16.57 -11.34 17.24
CA ALA A 204 -17.49 -10.21 17.38
C ALA A 204 -17.03 -9.00 16.54
N GLU A 205 -15.72 -8.71 16.53
CA GLU A 205 -15.13 -7.66 15.71
C GLU A 205 -15.27 -7.98 14.22
N CYS A 206 -14.97 -9.22 13.79
CA CYS A 206 -15.20 -9.66 12.40
C CYS A 206 -16.64 -9.38 11.94
N ARG A 207 -17.62 -9.81 12.73
CA ARG A 207 -19.05 -9.61 12.43
C ARG A 207 -19.43 -8.13 12.39
N LEU A 208 -18.86 -7.30 13.27
CA LEU A 208 -19.07 -5.86 13.25
C LEU A 208 -18.52 -5.25 11.95
N LEU A 209 -17.30 -5.58 11.56
CA LEU A 209 -16.67 -5.06 10.35
C LEU A 209 -17.45 -5.45 9.08
N GLN A 210 -17.98 -6.68 9.01
CA GLN A 210 -18.89 -7.09 7.94
C GLN A 210 -20.16 -6.23 7.90
N LYS A 211 -20.78 -5.98 9.07
CA LYS A 211 -21.98 -5.12 9.15
C LYS A 211 -21.69 -3.66 8.75
N LEU A 212 -20.46 -3.20 8.91
CA LEU A 212 -20.01 -1.90 8.43
C LEU A 212 -19.76 -1.88 6.90
N GLY A 213 -19.85 -3.03 6.22
CA GLY A 213 -19.68 -3.13 4.77
C GLY A 213 -18.23 -3.30 4.32
N ALA A 214 -17.33 -3.75 5.20
CA ALA A 214 -15.97 -4.09 4.83
C ALA A 214 -15.88 -5.50 4.22
N ASP A 215 -15.07 -5.64 3.17
CA ASP A 215 -14.84 -6.90 2.47
C ASP A 215 -13.51 -7.55 2.86
N ALA A 216 -12.52 -6.73 3.25
CA ALA A 216 -11.24 -7.19 3.77
C ALA A 216 -10.75 -6.29 4.91
N VAL A 217 -10.04 -6.88 5.88
CA VAL A 217 -9.45 -6.16 7.02
C VAL A 217 -7.93 -6.30 7.03
N GLY A 218 -7.24 -5.23 7.39
CA GLY A 218 -5.81 -5.30 7.68
C GLY A 218 -5.34 -4.09 8.48
N MET A 219 -4.00 -3.94 8.56
CA MET A 219 -3.37 -3.05 9.54
C MET A 219 -2.46 -1.98 8.90
N SER A 220 -2.70 -1.60 7.65
CA SER A 220 -1.82 -0.71 6.89
C SER A 220 -2.58 0.10 5.82
N THR A 221 -1.85 0.63 4.84
CA THR A 221 -2.38 1.14 3.56
C THR A 221 -3.13 2.46 3.66
N VAL A 222 -4.21 2.53 4.43
CA VAL A 222 -5.08 3.71 4.48
C VAL A 222 -4.33 5.03 4.81
N PRO A 223 -3.36 5.07 5.74
CA PRO A 223 -2.62 6.31 5.99
C PRO A 223 -1.78 6.74 4.78
N GLU A 224 -1.16 5.78 4.10
CA GLU A 224 -0.36 6.01 2.89
C GLU A 224 -1.24 6.61 1.78
N VAL A 225 -2.45 6.05 1.60
CA VAL A 225 -3.45 6.53 0.64
C VAL A 225 -3.91 7.96 0.96
N ILE A 226 -4.19 8.26 2.24
CA ILE A 226 -4.62 9.61 2.65
C ILE A 226 -3.54 10.65 2.32
N VAL A 227 -2.28 10.38 2.66
CA VAL A 227 -1.18 11.31 2.35
C VAL A 227 -0.94 11.41 0.85
N ALA A 228 -1.08 10.32 0.12
CA ALA A 228 -0.93 10.33 -1.32
C ALA A 228 -1.98 11.19 -2.01
N ARG A 229 -3.26 11.05 -1.62
CA ARG A 229 -4.35 11.88 -2.13
C ARG A 229 -4.21 13.33 -1.71
N HIS A 230 -3.74 13.60 -0.48
CA HIS A 230 -3.44 14.95 -0.02
C HIS A 230 -2.45 15.66 -0.94
N CYS A 231 -1.36 14.99 -1.37
CA CYS A 231 -0.39 15.55 -2.31
C CYS A 231 -0.71 15.34 -3.81
N GLY A 232 -1.94 14.90 -4.13
CA GLY A 232 -2.40 14.80 -5.51
C GLY A 232 -1.89 13.60 -6.30
N LEU A 233 -1.27 12.61 -5.65
CA LEU A 233 -0.91 11.35 -6.30
C LEU A 233 -2.17 10.60 -6.75
N ARG A 234 -2.09 9.98 -7.93
CA ARG A 234 -3.03 8.93 -8.33
C ARG A 234 -2.78 7.71 -7.45
N VAL A 235 -3.82 7.05 -6.98
CA VAL A 235 -3.66 5.86 -6.13
C VAL A 235 -4.39 4.66 -6.73
N PHE A 236 -3.71 3.53 -6.76
CA PHE A 236 -4.28 2.22 -7.00
C PHE A 236 -3.88 1.28 -5.88
N GLY A 237 -4.78 0.39 -5.46
CA GLY A 237 -4.50 -0.51 -4.36
C GLY A 237 -5.17 -1.86 -4.50
N PHE A 238 -4.54 -2.89 -3.97
CA PHE A 238 -5.13 -4.20 -3.85
C PHE A 238 -4.66 -4.93 -2.59
N SER A 239 -5.50 -5.84 -2.12
CA SER A 239 -5.23 -6.75 -1.03
C SER A 239 -5.10 -8.17 -1.57
N LEU A 240 -4.09 -8.89 -1.14
CA LEU A 240 -4.06 -10.35 -1.21
C LEU A 240 -4.84 -10.89 -0.01
N ILE A 241 -5.88 -11.67 -0.25
CA ILE A 241 -6.61 -12.37 0.80
C ILE A 241 -5.75 -13.52 1.28
N THR A 242 -5.15 -13.39 2.45
CA THR A 242 -4.16 -14.35 2.96
C THR A 242 -4.73 -15.38 3.92
N ASN A 243 -5.91 -15.09 4.47
CA ASN A 243 -6.68 -15.95 5.35
C ASN A 243 -8.16 -15.53 5.28
N LYS A 244 -9.07 -16.45 5.60
CA LYS A 244 -10.46 -16.08 5.92
C LYS A 244 -10.53 -15.70 7.39
N VAL A 245 -11.21 -14.60 7.71
CA VAL A 245 -11.42 -14.26 9.12
C VAL A 245 -12.42 -15.23 9.74
N ILE A 246 -12.23 -15.56 11.02
CA ILE A 246 -13.08 -16.50 11.74
C ILE A 246 -14.36 -15.79 12.17
N GLN A 247 -15.51 -16.37 11.83
CA GLN A 247 -16.83 -15.73 11.99
C GLN A 247 -17.81 -16.52 12.86
N ASP A 248 -17.43 -17.72 13.27
CA ASP A 248 -18.19 -18.60 14.14
C ASP A 248 -17.35 -18.98 15.37
N TYR A 249 -18.01 -19.46 16.43
CA TYR A 249 -17.36 -19.76 17.71
C TYR A 249 -16.91 -21.23 17.79
N GLU A 250 -17.26 -22.02 16.78
CA GLU A 250 -17.07 -23.46 16.71
C GLU A 250 -15.75 -23.84 16.02
N THR A 251 -15.26 -22.97 15.12
CA THR A 251 -13.99 -23.13 14.41
C THR A 251 -12.81 -23.14 15.37
N LYS A 252 -11.92 -24.13 15.16
CA LYS A 252 -10.68 -24.30 15.94
C LYS A 252 -9.45 -23.67 15.28
N GLU A 253 -9.56 -23.27 14.02
CA GLU A 253 -8.52 -22.56 13.30
C GLU A 253 -8.24 -21.22 13.98
N LYS A 254 -7.02 -20.69 13.82
CA LYS A 254 -6.60 -19.41 14.39
C LYS A 254 -5.79 -18.66 13.36
N ALA A 255 -6.09 -17.37 13.19
CA ALA A 255 -5.26 -16.49 12.38
C ALA A 255 -3.83 -16.48 12.93
N ASN A 256 -2.86 -16.63 12.04
CA ASN A 256 -1.43 -16.66 12.37
C ASN A 256 -0.63 -15.97 11.26
N HIS A 257 0.52 -15.41 11.61
CA HIS A 257 1.32 -14.60 10.68
C HIS A 257 2.10 -15.47 9.68
N GLU A 258 2.45 -16.69 10.07
CA GLU A 258 3.19 -17.64 9.25
C GLU A 258 2.40 -18.04 7.99
N GLU A 259 1.11 -18.33 8.14
CA GLU A 259 0.17 -18.62 7.05
C GLU A 259 0.04 -17.43 6.10
N VAL A 260 0.03 -16.20 6.65
CA VAL A 260 -0.02 -14.98 5.83
C VAL A 260 1.19 -14.90 4.90
N LEU A 261 2.39 -15.19 5.41
CA LEU A 261 3.62 -15.21 4.62
C LEU A 261 3.62 -16.35 3.60
N GLU A 262 3.08 -17.52 3.94
CA GLU A 262 2.97 -18.66 3.04
C GLU A 262 2.01 -18.39 1.87
N SER A 263 0.83 -17.84 2.16
CA SER A 263 -0.13 -17.40 1.14
C SER A 263 0.47 -16.35 0.21
N GLY A 264 1.24 -15.40 0.77
CA GLY A 264 2.02 -14.44 -0.01
C GLY A 264 2.99 -15.10 -0.99
N LYS A 265 3.77 -16.08 -0.53
CA LYS A 265 4.71 -16.83 -1.38
C LYS A 265 4.00 -17.59 -2.50
N LYS A 266 2.85 -18.22 -2.21
CA LYS A 266 2.05 -18.95 -3.21
C LYS A 266 1.46 -18.01 -4.27
N ALA A 267 1.04 -16.81 -3.87
CA ALA A 267 0.46 -15.82 -4.77
C ALA A 267 1.50 -14.95 -5.49
N ALA A 268 2.78 -15.00 -5.09
CA ALA A 268 3.83 -14.10 -5.56
C ALA A 268 3.96 -14.07 -7.08
N GLN A 269 4.07 -15.23 -7.74
CA GLN A 269 4.26 -15.28 -9.20
C GLN A 269 3.09 -14.65 -9.95
N LYS A 270 1.86 -14.96 -9.53
CA LYS A 270 0.63 -14.42 -10.13
C LYS A 270 0.53 -12.91 -9.91
N LEU A 271 0.87 -12.44 -8.70
CA LEU A 271 0.89 -11.03 -8.35
C LEU A 271 1.95 -10.24 -9.11
N GLU A 272 3.15 -10.79 -9.23
CA GLU A 272 4.24 -10.20 -10.00
C GLU A 272 3.85 -9.99 -11.45
N GLN A 273 3.24 -11.01 -12.08
CA GLN A 273 2.74 -10.91 -13.45
C GLN A 273 1.62 -9.87 -13.57
N PHE A 274 0.63 -9.90 -12.68
CA PHE A 274 -0.48 -8.95 -12.68
C PHE A 274 0.00 -7.50 -12.53
N VAL A 275 0.85 -7.21 -11.55
CA VAL A 275 1.38 -5.87 -11.32
C VAL A 275 2.26 -5.42 -12.49
N SER A 276 3.11 -6.30 -13.02
CA SER A 276 3.95 -6.00 -14.20
C SER A 276 3.12 -5.57 -15.42
N ILE A 277 2.05 -6.30 -15.74
CA ILE A 277 1.17 -5.95 -16.87
C ILE A 277 0.39 -4.66 -16.55
N LEU A 278 -0.07 -4.50 -15.31
CA LEU A 278 -0.76 -3.29 -14.89
C LEU A 278 0.12 -2.04 -15.02
N MET A 279 1.43 -2.13 -14.74
CA MET A 279 2.35 -1.00 -14.89
C MET A 279 2.41 -0.46 -16.32
N ALA A 280 2.29 -1.33 -17.32
CA ALA A 280 2.21 -0.92 -18.72
C ALA A 280 0.94 -0.12 -19.04
N SER A 281 -0.13 -0.30 -18.26
CA SER A 281 -1.41 0.40 -18.44
C SER A 281 -1.46 1.81 -17.81
N ILE A 282 -0.47 2.16 -16.99
CA ILE A 282 -0.36 3.48 -16.38
C ILE A 282 0.00 4.49 -17.47
N PRO A 283 -0.77 5.59 -17.64
CA PRO A 283 -0.43 6.62 -18.61
C PRO A 283 0.99 7.14 -18.40
N LEU A 284 1.73 7.33 -19.49
CA LEU A 284 2.96 8.14 -19.39
C LEU A 284 2.58 9.55 -18.92
N PRO A 285 3.46 10.26 -18.20
CA PRO A 285 3.20 11.64 -17.86
C PRO A 285 2.91 12.38 -19.16
N GLY A 286 1.84 13.18 -19.19
CA GLY A 286 1.64 14.08 -20.31
C GLY A 286 2.90 14.90 -20.47
N LYS A 287 3.46 15.00 -21.68
CA LYS A 287 4.36 16.11 -21.99
C LYS A 287 3.54 17.35 -21.67
N GLY A 288 3.86 18.06 -20.59
CA GLY A 288 3.16 19.29 -20.25
C GLY A 288 3.14 20.18 -21.48
N ASN A 289 1.94 20.60 -21.88
CA ASN A 289 1.78 21.79 -22.71
C ASN A 289 2.10 23.00 -21.86
#